data_AF-A0A1V2M8M5-F1
#
_entry.id   AF-A0A1V2M8M5-F1
#
_cell.length_a   1.000
_cell.length_b   1.000
_cell.length_c   1.000
_cell.angle_alpha   90.00
_cell.angle_beta   90.00
_cell.angle_gamma   90.00
#
_symmetry.space_group_name_H-M   'P 1'
#
loop_
_entity.id
_entity.type
_entity.pdbx_description
1 polymer ?
#
loop_
_entity_poly.entity_id
_entity_poly.type
_entity_poly.pdbx_seq_one_letter_code
_entity_poly.pdbx_strand_id
1 'polypeptide(L)' 'MQEVIKKANKSISKFDIMDWSIFKTCMILFGTIIGCTFSEECNRFRQIIFIIWIVCFHYLMFKIYLAPDK' A
#
# COMPACT_ATOMS: atom_id res chain seq x y z
N MET A 1 11.20 3.76 18.20
CA MET A 1 10.63 4.35 16.96
C MET A 1 11.68 4.51 15.86
N GLN A 2 12.84 5.11 16.14
CA GLN A 2 13.90 5.27 15.12
C GLN A 2 14.45 3.95 14.56
N GLU A 3 14.55 2.88 15.36
CA GLU A 3 15.00 1.58 14.87
C GLU A 3 14.03 0.96 13.85
N VAL A 4 12.73 1.13 14.06
CA VAL A 4 11.68 0.65 13.14
C VAL A 4 11.79 1.40 11.81
N ILE A 5 11.97 2.72 11.86
CA ILE A 5 12.17 3.56 10.66
C ILE A 5 13.44 3.15 9.91
N LYS A 6 14.54 2.92 10.62
CA LYS A 6 15.81 2.48 10.02
C LYS A 6 15.69 1.10 9.35
N LYS A 7 14.97 0.17 9.98
CA LYS A 7 14.68 -1.16 9.42
C LYS A 7 13.79 -1.07 8.18
N ALA A 8 12.76 -0.24 8.20
CA ALA A 8 11.90 0.01 7.06
C ALA A 8 12.69 0.63 5.90
N ASN A 9 13.50 1.67 6.14
CA ASN A 9 14.33 2.29 5.10
C ASN A 9 15.30 1.30 4.44
N LYS A 10 15.95 0.43 5.22
CA LYS A 10 16.84 -0.61 4.68
C LYS A 10 16.11 -1.63 3.81
N SER A 11 14.83 -1.86 4.09
CA SER A 11 13.98 -2.78 3.34
C SER A 11 13.48 -2.13 2.06
N ILE A 12 13.03 -0.88 2.15
CA ILE A 12 12.60 -0.07 1.00
C ILE A 12 13.75 0.16 0.02
N SER A 13 15.00 0.28 0.49
CA SER A 13 16.16 0.41 -0.42
C SER A 13 16.39 -0.83 -1.31
N LYS A 14 15.75 -1.96 -0.99
CA LYS A 14 15.83 -3.21 -1.78
C LYS A 14 14.58 -3.44 -2.64
N PHE A 15 13.67 -2.48 -2.72
CA PHE A 15 12.46 -2.61 -3.51
C PHE A 15 12.76 -2.61 -5.00
N ASP A 16 12.22 -3.61 -5.70
CA ASP A 16 12.25 -3.66 -7.15
C ASP A 16 11.17 -2.76 -7.76
N ILE A 17 11.22 -2.57 -9.08
CA ILE A 17 10.26 -1.74 -9.82
C ILE A 17 8.81 -2.20 -9.57
N MET A 18 8.59 -3.50 -9.42
CA MET A 18 7.26 -4.06 -9.13
C MET A 18 6.77 -3.63 -7.74
N ASP A 19 7.62 -3.65 -6.71
CA ASP A 19 7.25 -3.24 -5.36
C ASP A 19 6.91 -1.75 -5.30
N TRP A 20 7.70 -0.92 -5.99
CA TRP A 20 7.42 0.51 -6.15
C TRP A 20 6.11 0.77 -6.88
N SER A 21 5.78 -0.04 -7.89
CA SER A 21 4.50 0.03 -8.59
C SER A 21 3.33 -0.32 -7.66
N ILE A 22 3.46 -1.39 -6.87
CA ILE A 22 2.43 -1.80 -5.89
C ILE A 22 2.28 -0.72 -4.80
N PHE A 23 3.38 -0.12 -4.34
CA PHE A 23 3.36 0.99 -3.39
C PHE A 23 2.63 2.22 -3.94
N LYS A 24 2.96 2.64 -5.16
CA LYS A 24 2.27 3.73 -5.84
C LYS A 24 0.78 3.43 -6.05
N THR A 25 0.46 2.19 -6.41
CA THR A 25 -0.92 1.72 -6.58
C THR A 25 -1.68 1.79 -5.26
N CYS A 26 -1.07 1.37 -4.13
CA CYS A 26 -1.65 1.54 -2.80
C CYS A 26 -1.97 3.01 -2.48
N MET A 27 -1.05 3.93 -2.78
CA MET A 27 -1.28 5.36 -2.53
C MET A 27 -2.43 5.91 -3.38
N ILE A 28 -2.50 5.53 -4.65
CA ILE A 28 -3.59 5.95 -5.56
C ILE A 28 -4.92 5.41 -5.06
N LEU A 29 -5.01 4.11 -4.76
CA LEU A 29 -6.23 3.48 -4.27
C LEU A 29 -6.70 4.11 -2.95
N PHE A 30 -5.78 4.45 -2.04
CA PHE A 30 -6.11 5.18 -0.81
C PHE A 30 -6.74 6.54 -1.10
N GLY A 31 -6.14 7.32 -2.01
CA GLY A 31 -6.69 8.59 -2.47
C GLY A 31 -8.07 8.42 -3.12
N THR A 32 -8.26 7.36 -3.91
CA THR A 32 -9.56 7.01 -4.52
C THR A 32 -10.60 6.66 -3.46
N ILE A 33 -10.26 5.90 -2.42
CA ILE A 33 -11.18 5.57 -1.32
C ILE A 33 -11.64 6.84 -0.61
N ILE A 34 -10.72 7.77 -0.32
CA ILE A 34 -11.04 9.07 0.28
C ILE A 34 -11.94 9.87 -0.66
N GLY A 35 -11.58 9.99 -1.94
CA GLY A 35 -12.37 10.72 -2.93
C GLY A 35 -13.79 10.15 -3.12
N CYS A 36 -13.94 8.83 -3.09
CA CYS A 36 -15.23 8.15 -3.20
C CYS A 36 -16.11 8.29 -1.96
N THR A 37 -15.61 8.89 -0.88
CA THR A 37 -16.45 9.28 0.27
C THR A 37 -17.33 10.50 -0.08
N PHE A 38 -16.97 11.29 -1.08
CA PHE A 38 -17.70 12.50 -1.48
C PHE A 38 -18.69 12.30 -2.65
N SER A 39 -18.77 11.10 -3.23
CA SER A 39 -19.64 10.81 -4.38
C SER A 39 -20.43 9.52 -4.16
N GLU A 40 -21.77 9.61 -4.22
CA GLU A 40 -22.66 8.48 -4.02
C GLU A 40 -22.50 7.38 -5.09
N GLU A 41 -22.20 7.76 -6.34
CA GLU A 41 -21.99 6.80 -7.43
C GLU A 41 -20.73 5.94 -7.23
N CYS A 42 -19.69 6.49 -6.61
CA CYS A 42 -18.47 5.74 -6.34
C CYS A 42 -18.59 4.83 -5.09
N ASN A 43 -19.63 4.99 -4.28
CA ASN A 43 -19.80 4.26 -3.03
C ASN A 43 -19.94 2.73 -3.26
N ARG A 44 -20.51 2.33 -4.41
CA ARG A 44 -20.59 0.91 -4.83
C ARG A 44 -19.22 0.30 -5.14
N PHE A 45 -18.31 1.06 -5.75
CA PHE A 45 -16.95 0.58 -6.07
C PHE A 45 -16.00 0.67 -4.88
N ARG A 46 -16.31 1.54 -3.90
CA ARG A 46 -15.49 1.76 -2.70
C ARG A 46 -15.14 0.46 -1.99
N GLN A 47 -16.09 -0.45 -1.82
CA GLN A 47 -15.86 -1.73 -1.14
C GLN A 47 -14.82 -2.60 -1.87
N ILE A 48 -14.92 -2.69 -3.20
CA ILE A 48 -13.98 -3.47 -4.02
C ILE A 48 -12.59 -2.82 -3.97
N ILE A 49 -12.52 -1.51 -4.17
CA ILE A 49 -11.26 -0.74 -4.11
C ILE A 49 -10.60 -0.90 -2.74
N PHE A 50 -11.38 -0.89 -1.66
CA PHE A 50 -10.90 -1.09 -0.30
C PHE A 50 -10.30 -2.49 -0.07
N ILE A 51 -10.94 -3.54 -0.58
CA ILE A 51 -10.41 -4.91 -0.49
C ILE A 51 -9.07 -5.02 -1.24
N ILE A 52 -9.00 -4.49 -2.47
CA ILE A 52 -7.77 -4.49 -3.27
C ILE A 52 -6.67 -3.70 -2.54
N TRP A 53 -7.01 -2.54 -1.99
CA TRP A 53 -6.07 -1.72 -1.21
C TRP A 53 -5.54 -2.48 0.00
N ILE A 54 -6.39 -3.17 0.76
CA ILE A 54 -5.98 -3.99 1.91
C ILE A 54 -4.97 -5.06 1.49
N VAL A 55 -5.24 -5.77 0.40
CA VAL A 55 -4.37 -6.86 -0.08
C VAL A 55 -3.00 -6.31 -0.48
N CYS A 56 -2.97 -5.23 -1.28
CA CYS A 56 -1.72 -4.60 -1.70
C CYS A 56 -0.95 -4.01 -0.50
N PHE A 57 -1.66 -3.42 0.46
CA PHE A 57 -1.05 -2.87 1.67
C PHE A 57 -0.44 -3.97 2.56
N HIS A 58 -1.15 -5.08 2.76
CA HIS A 58 -0.62 -6.21 3.52
C HIS A 58 0.60 -6.83 2.86
N TYR A 59 0.60 -6.96 1.53
CA TYR A 59 1.76 -7.44 0.77
C TYR A 59 3.00 -6.55 1.02
N LEU A 60 2.84 -5.23 0.91
CA LEU A 60 3.93 -4.28 1.14
C LEU A 60 4.43 -4.32 2.58
N MET A 61 3.53 -4.35 3.56
CA MET A 61 3.90 -4.43 4.97
C MET A 61 4.63 -5.74 5.28
N PHE A 62 4.18 -6.86 4.72
CA PHE A 62 4.87 -8.14 4.86
C PHE A 62 6.29 -8.08 4.29
N LYS A 63 6.47 -7.50 3.10
CA LYS A 63 7.79 -7.35 2.49
C LYS A 63 8.71 -6.40 3.26
N ILE A 64 8.19 -5.28 3.78
CA ILE A 64 8.97 -4.31 4.56
C ILE A 64 9.42 -4.88 5.91
N TYR A 65 8.56 -5.63 6.60
CA TYR A 65 8.82 -6.01 8.00
C TYR A 65 9.23 -7.47 8.21
N LEU A 66 8.74 -8.40 7.39
CA LEU A 66 8.97 -9.85 7.55
C LEU A 66 9.93 -10.46 6.53
N ALA A 67 9.97 -9.96 5.29
CA ALA A 67 10.82 -10.55 4.24
C ALA A 67 11.43 -9.49 3.29
N PRO A 68 12.35 -8.64 3.76
CA PRO A 68 12.94 -7.57 2.95
C PRO A 68 13.98 -8.03 1.93
N ASP A 69 14.28 -9.32 1.90
CA ASP A 69 15.28 -9.99 1.06
C ASP A 69 14.65 -10.98 0.06
N LYS A 70 13.32 -11.04 -0.02
CA LYS A 70 12.55 -11.81 -1.02
C LYS A 70 11.77 -10.86 -1.91
#